data_AF-A0A368G6Z2-F1
#
_entry.id   AF-A0A368G6Z2-F1
#
_cell.length_a   1.000
_cell.length_b   1.000
_cell.length_c   1.000
_cell.angle_alpha   90.00
_cell.angle_beta   90.00
_cell.angle_gamma   90.00
#
_symmetry.space_group_name_H-M   'P 1'
#
loop_
_entity.id
_entity.type
_entity.pdbx_description
1 polymer ?
#
loop_
_entity_poly.entity_id
_entity_poly.type
_entity_poly.pdbx_seq_one_letter_code
_entity_poly.pdbx_strand_id
1 'polypeptide(L)'
;MSCPKTLFFRFPDPDCEYSVYRNGPFGPKVDSKVRVGDVVFHSWKCSYGALDSSMYCLMVNNCTVSAERDSSKRVPILDEFGCSLFPNVLPHVEYPSDLNGGLLVHAFSLDVDQAAVFFECNVKLLLKLNGVCRRPTCPPLEELRGVRSRFRRRLGRVF
;
A
#
# COMPACT_ATOMS: atom_id res chain seq x y z
N MET A 1 -23.96 -41.12 -12.68
CA MET A 1 -22.65 -40.45 -12.87
C MET A 1 -22.67 -39.14 -12.10
N SER A 2 -22.33 -39.18 -10.82
CA SER A 2 -22.24 -38.01 -9.95
C SER A 2 -20.79 -37.55 -9.92
N CYS A 3 -20.54 -36.29 -10.31
CA CYS A 3 -19.25 -35.66 -10.13
C CYS A 3 -18.96 -35.57 -8.61
N PRO A 4 -17.87 -36.15 -8.10
CA PRO A 4 -17.53 -36.00 -6.68
C PRO A 4 -17.22 -34.53 -6.45
N LYS A 5 -17.86 -33.94 -5.44
CA LYS A 5 -17.67 -32.56 -5.00
C LYS A 5 -16.17 -32.30 -4.92
N THR A 6 -15.69 -31.42 -5.82
CA THR A 6 -14.32 -30.93 -5.89
C THR A 6 -13.86 -30.62 -4.47
N LEU A 7 -12.85 -31.35 -4.01
CA LEU A 7 -12.05 -30.96 -2.85
C LEU A 7 -11.51 -29.57 -3.18
N PHE A 8 -12.19 -28.52 -2.69
CA PHE A 8 -11.57 -27.23 -2.50
C PHE A 8 -10.47 -27.49 -1.47
N PHE A 9 -9.25 -27.74 -1.95
CA PHE A 9 -8.05 -27.51 -1.15
C PHE A 9 -8.10 -26.04 -0.76
N ARG A 10 -8.65 -25.79 0.42
CA ARG A 10 -8.67 -24.45 1.01
C ARG A 10 -7.23 -24.19 1.42
N PHE A 11 -6.45 -23.60 0.52
CA PHE A 11 -5.14 -23.08 0.86
C PHE A 11 -5.35 -22.16 2.07
N PRO A 12 -4.63 -22.37 3.18
CA PRO A 12 -4.83 -21.56 4.37
C PRO A 12 -4.51 -20.11 4.03
N ASP A 13 -5.50 -19.22 4.18
CA ASP A 13 -5.28 -17.79 4.08
C ASP A 13 -4.40 -17.36 5.28
N PRO A 14 -3.35 -16.56 5.07
CA PRO A 14 -2.55 -16.05 6.17
C PRO A 14 -3.35 -15.08 7.03
N ASP A 15 -2.95 -14.98 8.29
CA ASP A 15 -3.41 -13.91 9.17
C ASP A 15 -2.59 -12.65 8.88
N CYS A 16 -3.28 -11.56 8.54
CA CYS A 16 -2.65 -10.31 8.13
C CYS A 16 -3.08 -9.17 9.05
N GLU A 17 -2.10 -8.51 9.67
CA GLU A 17 -2.31 -7.35 10.53
C GLU A 17 -1.83 -6.07 9.84
N TYR A 18 -2.69 -5.04 9.89
CA TYR A 18 -2.34 -3.67 9.59
C TYR A 18 -2.14 -2.87 10.88
N SER A 19 -1.03 -2.15 10.97
CA SER A 19 -0.69 -1.31 12.12
C SER A 19 -0.03 0.00 11.68
N VAL A 20 -0.19 1.06 12.47
CA VAL A 20 0.47 2.34 12.26
C VAL A 20 1.37 2.63 13.46
N TYR A 21 2.58 3.12 13.22
CA TYR A 21 3.58 3.45 14.23
C TYR A 21 4.07 4.90 14.08
N ARG A 22 4.42 5.56 15.19
CA ARG A 22 4.99 6.92 15.12
C ARG A 22 6.48 6.88 14.78
N ASN A 23 6.94 7.78 13.91
CA ASN A 23 8.36 7.99 13.62
C ASN A 23 9.13 6.73 13.14
N GLY A 24 8.46 5.76 12.51
CA GLY A 24 9.12 4.60 11.89
C GLY A 24 8.66 3.23 12.41
N PRO A 25 9.25 2.14 11.90
CA PRO A 25 8.83 0.75 12.17
C PRO A 25 9.05 0.27 13.61
N PHE A 26 9.94 0.92 14.36
CA PHE A 26 10.26 0.59 15.75
C PHE A 26 9.62 1.56 16.76
N GLY A 27 8.84 2.53 16.28
CA GLY A 27 8.19 3.49 17.14
C GLY A 27 6.99 2.90 17.89
N PRO A 28 6.37 3.69 18.79
CA PRO A 28 5.16 3.27 19.48
C PRO A 28 4.00 3.12 18.48
N LYS A 29 3.19 2.07 18.67
CA LYS A 29 1.95 1.88 17.90
C LYS A 29 1.02 3.07 18.14
N VAL A 30 0.40 3.55 17.08
CA VAL A 30 -0.58 4.63 17.12
C VAL A 30 -1.92 4.04 17.55
N ASP A 31 -2.33 4.37 18.77
CA ASP A 31 -3.61 4.03 19.39
C ASP A 31 -4.54 5.25 19.54
N SER A 32 -4.03 6.42 19.20
CA SER A 32 -4.60 7.74 19.48
C SER A 32 -4.41 8.67 18.29
N LYS A 33 -4.95 9.89 18.39
CA LYS A 33 -4.86 10.89 17.32
C LYS A 33 -3.39 11.25 17.01
N VAL A 34 -3.10 11.45 15.74
CA VAL A 34 -1.83 12.00 15.22
C VAL A 34 -2.07 13.40 14.69
N ARG A 35 -1.05 14.27 14.70
CA ARG A 35 -1.17 15.61 14.11
C ARG A 35 -0.77 15.55 12.64
N VAL A 36 -1.38 16.41 11.83
CA VAL A 36 -0.93 16.65 10.46
C VAL A 36 0.56 17.05 10.48
N GLY A 37 1.34 16.42 9.61
CA GLY A 37 2.79 16.59 9.52
C GLY A 37 3.62 15.63 10.38
N ASP A 38 3.02 14.99 11.41
CA ASP A 38 3.72 13.96 12.19
C ASP A 38 4.15 12.80 11.26
N VAL A 39 5.35 12.26 11.47
CA VAL A 39 5.84 11.12 10.70
C VAL A 39 5.20 9.84 11.24
N VAL A 40 4.57 9.08 10.36
CA VAL A 40 3.93 7.80 10.67
C VAL A 40 4.40 6.71 9.71
N PHE A 41 4.42 5.48 10.21
CA PHE A 41 4.81 4.30 9.47
C PHE A 41 3.64 3.32 9.42
N HIS A 42 3.10 3.10 8.23
CA HIS A 42 2.08 2.09 7.96
C HIS A 42 2.78 0.74 7.75
N SER A 43 2.30 -0.29 8.43
CA SER A 43 2.88 -1.63 8.42
C SER A 43 1.81 -2.65 8.07
N TRP A 44 2.10 -3.50 7.09
CA TRP A 44 1.33 -4.72 6.77
C TRP A 44 2.21 -5.93 7.06
N LYS A 45 1.70 -6.87 7.86
CA LYS A 45 2.42 -8.10 8.20
C LYS A 45 1.46 -9.26 8.07
N CYS A 46 1.84 -10.26 7.29
CA CYS A 46 1.10 -11.51 7.20
C CYS A 46 1.91 -12.66 7.80
N SER A 47 1.22 -13.63 8.39
CA SER A 47 1.82 -14.83 8.98
C SER A 47 0.94 -16.04 8.70
N TYR A 48 1.57 -17.19 8.43
CA TYR A 48 0.90 -18.48 8.30
C TYR A 48 0.96 -19.28 9.61
N GLY A 49 1.33 -18.63 10.72
CA GLY A 49 1.43 -19.25 12.04
C GLY A 49 2.50 -20.33 12.06
N ALA A 50 2.12 -21.57 12.39
CA ALA A 50 3.01 -22.72 12.45
C ALA A 50 3.35 -23.33 11.08
N LEU A 51 2.69 -22.87 10.01
CA LEU A 51 2.97 -23.33 8.66
C LEU A 51 4.07 -22.46 8.05
N ASP A 52 5.15 -23.09 7.57
CA ASP A 52 6.12 -22.42 6.71
C ASP A 52 5.51 -22.27 5.32
N SER A 53 5.32 -21.03 4.87
CA SER A 53 4.89 -20.74 3.51
C SER A 53 5.86 -19.76 2.85
N SER A 54 7.13 -20.14 2.85
CA SER A 54 8.21 -19.53 2.04
C SER A 54 7.91 -19.40 0.53
N MET A 55 6.76 -19.90 0.05
CA MET A 55 6.26 -19.77 -1.31
C MET A 55 5.46 -18.48 -1.60
N TYR A 56 5.08 -17.69 -0.59
CA TYR A 56 4.25 -16.50 -0.78
C TYR A 56 4.95 -15.19 -0.45
N CYS A 57 4.50 -14.14 -1.13
CA CYS A 57 4.93 -12.77 -0.88
C CYS A 57 3.70 -11.86 -0.73
N LEU A 58 3.75 -10.95 0.22
CA LEU A 58 2.80 -9.88 0.41
C LEU A 58 3.07 -8.76 -0.60
N MET A 59 1.99 -8.25 -1.20
CA MET A 59 1.97 -7.02 -1.99
C MET A 59 0.73 -6.19 -1.62
N VAL A 60 0.94 -4.91 -1.31
CA VAL A 60 -0.13 -3.95 -1.02
C VAL A 60 -0.48 -3.21 -2.31
N ASN A 61 -1.78 -3.09 -2.61
CA ASN A 61 -2.24 -2.42 -3.82
C ASN A 61 -3.66 -1.84 -3.65
N ASN A 62 -4.13 -1.07 -4.64
CA ASN A 62 -5.48 -0.48 -4.66
C ASN A 62 -5.83 0.22 -3.36
N CYS A 63 -4.96 1.13 -2.94
CA CYS A 63 -5.17 1.88 -1.72
C CYS A 63 -5.98 3.14 -1.99
N THR A 64 -6.88 3.46 -1.06
CA THR A 64 -7.69 4.66 -1.11
C THR A 64 -7.68 5.38 0.24
N VAL A 65 -7.92 6.68 0.19
CA VAL A 65 -8.15 7.52 1.36
C VAL A 65 -9.46 8.26 1.25
N SER A 66 -10.15 8.40 2.37
CA SER A 66 -11.39 9.18 2.49
C SER A 66 -11.44 9.91 3.82
N ALA A 67 -12.20 11.01 3.86
CA ALA A 67 -12.40 11.77 5.09
C ALA A 67 -13.40 11.06 6.04
N GLU A 68 -14.33 10.28 5.46
CA GLU A 68 -15.30 9.44 6.17
C GLU A 68 -15.16 7.96 5.77
N ARG A 69 -15.38 7.03 6.72
CA ARG A 69 -15.19 5.58 6.52
C ARG A 69 -16.04 5.03 5.37
N ASP A 70 -17.31 5.38 5.35
CA ASP A 70 -18.29 4.89 4.36
C ASP A 70 -18.59 5.95 3.29
N SER A 71 -17.58 6.76 2.94
CA SER A 71 -17.71 7.75 1.88
C SER A 71 -17.66 7.10 0.51
N SER A 72 -18.55 7.54 -0.40
CA SER A 72 -18.40 7.28 -1.83
C SER A 72 -17.24 8.06 -2.46
N LYS A 73 -16.78 9.13 -1.80
CA LYS A 73 -15.70 10.00 -2.26
C LYS A 73 -14.35 9.52 -1.74
N ARG A 74 -13.87 8.40 -2.30
CA ARG A 74 -12.55 7.85 -2.02
C ARG A 74 -11.53 8.33 -3.05
N VAL A 75 -10.37 8.77 -2.59
CA VAL A 75 -9.26 9.18 -3.44
C VAL A 75 -8.28 8.01 -3.55
N PRO A 76 -8.03 7.45 -4.75
CA PRO A 76 -7.03 6.42 -4.92
C PRO A 76 -5.63 7.00 -4.69
N ILE A 77 -4.79 6.28 -3.95
CA ILE A 77 -3.42 6.69 -3.62
C ILE A 77 -2.38 5.66 -4.06
N LEU A 78 -2.72 4.37 -4.09
CA LEU A 78 -1.93 3.33 -4.75
C LEU A 78 -2.78 2.67 -5.85
N ASP A 79 -2.17 2.43 -7.01
CA ASP A 79 -2.81 1.74 -8.13
C ASP A 79 -2.85 0.21 -7.94
N GLU A 80 -3.33 -0.49 -8.98
CA GLU A 80 -3.44 -1.95 -8.98
C GLU A 80 -2.11 -2.69 -8.93
N PHE A 81 -1.02 -2.01 -9.29
CA PHE A 81 0.36 -2.49 -9.26
C PHE A 81 1.09 -2.09 -7.97
N GLY A 82 0.39 -1.49 -7.00
CA GLY A 82 0.96 -1.08 -5.72
C GLY A 82 1.83 0.18 -5.81
N CYS A 83 1.73 0.91 -6.93
CA CYS A 83 2.50 2.12 -7.15
C CYS A 83 1.75 3.36 -6.67
N SER A 84 2.47 4.23 -5.98
CA SER A 84 1.91 5.50 -5.52
C SER A 84 1.57 6.40 -6.70
N LEU A 85 0.37 6.96 -6.65
CA LEU A 85 -0.10 7.98 -7.57
C LEU A 85 0.44 9.37 -7.18
N PHE A 86 0.96 9.54 -5.96
CA PHE A 86 1.46 10.80 -5.43
C PHE A 86 2.85 10.65 -4.75
N PRO A 87 3.89 10.19 -5.45
CA PRO A 87 5.17 9.81 -4.84
C PRO A 87 5.98 10.94 -4.18
N ASN A 88 5.60 12.22 -4.38
CA ASN A 88 6.20 13.33 -3.63
C ASN A 88 5.66 13.46 -2.19
N VAL A 89 4.46 12.94 -1.91
CA VAL A 89 3.78 13.05 -0.60
C VAL A 89 3.67 11.67 0.05
N LEU A 90 3.37 10.66 -0.75
CA LEU A 90 3.23 9.27 -0.33
C LEU A 90 4.18 8.42 -1.17
N PRO A 91 5.37 8.02 -0.68
CA PRO A 91 6.32 7.26 -1.46
C PRO A 91 5.78 5.86 -1.79
N HIS A 92 6.56 5.09 -2.55
CA HIS A 92 6.21 3.70 -2.82
C HIS A 92 6.32 2.84 -1.56
N VAL A 93 5.51 1.78 -1.47
CA VAL A 93 5.59 0.80 -0.38
C VAL A 93 6.91 0.04 -0.49
N GLU A 94 7.62 -0.07 0.62
CA GLU A 94 8.84 -0.85 0.75
C GLU A 94 8.54 -2.23 1.33
N TYR A 95 9.27 -3.24 0.88
CA TYR A 95 9.06 -4.63 1.30
C TYR A 95 10.34 -5.19 1.92
N PRO A 96 10.56 -4.99 3.25
CA PRO A 96 11.77 -5.47 3.93
C PRO A 96 11.85 -6.99 4.01
N SER A 97 10.75 -7.71 3.81
CA SER A 97 10.71 -9.17 3.72
C SER A 97 9.58 -9.64 2.80
N ASP A 98 9.45 -10.95 2.63
CA ASP A 98 8.44 -11.55 1.75
C ASP A 98 7.02 -11.23 2.23
N LEU A 99 6.74 -11.32 3.53
CA LEU A 99 5.40 -11.13 4.11
C LEU A 99 5.20 -9.81 4.86
N ASN A 100 6.11 -8.85 4.68
CA ASN A 100 6.02 -7.55 5.32
C ASN A 100 6.09 -6.42 4.29
N GLY A 101 5.18 -5.45 4.42
CA GLY A 101 5.20 -4.18 3.70
C GLY A 101 5.25 -3.00 4.67
N GLY A 102 5.89 -1.91 4.26
CA GLY A 102 6.09 -0.71 5.05
C GLY A 102 5.96 0.56 4.22
N LEU A 103 5.36 1.60 4.79
CA LEU A 103 5.21 2.90 4.15
C LEU A 103 5.40 4.02 5.16
N LEU A 104 6.50 4.77 5.04
CA LEU A 104 6.81 5.93 5.86
C LEU A 104 6.29 7.21 5.20
N VAL A 105 5.40 7.93 5.89
CA VAL A 105 4.75 9.14 5.36
C VAL A 105 4.56 10.19 6.45
N HIS A 106 4.36 11.43 6.03
CA HIS A 106 3.80 12.46 6.91
C HIS A 106 2.29 12.34 6.93
N ALA A 107 1.69 12.37 8.12
CA ALA A 107 0.25 12.41 8.28
C ALA A 107 -0.33 13.64 7.57
N PHE A 108 -1.42 13.46 6.82
CA PHE A 108 -2.08 14.52 6.05
C PHE A 108 -3.58 14.51 6.31
N SER A 109 -4.26 15.59 5.91
CA SER A 109 -5.72 15.67 5.89
C SER A 109 -6.20 15.96 4.47
N LEU A 110 -7.41 15.50 4.14
CA LEU A 110 -8.10 15.82 2.89
C LEU A 110 -8.95 17.09 3.00
N ASP A 111 -9.45 17.40 4.21
CA ASP A 111 -10.31 18.53 4.49
C ASP A 111 -9.80 19.28 5.74
N VAL A 112 -10.11 20.57 5.83
CA VAL A 112 -9.69 21.41 6.98
C VAL A 112 -10.54 21.11 8.22
N ASP A 113 -11.79 20.71 8.01
CA ASP A 113 -12.77 20.49 9.08
C ASP A 113 -12.81 19.05 9.59
N GLN A 114 -12.36 18.07 8.79
CA GLN A 114 -12.31 16.67 9.18
C GLN A 114 -10.90 16.29 9.66
N ALA A 115 -10.81 15.91 10.92
CA ALA A 115 -9.54 15.58 11.57
C ALA A 115 -9.08 14.12 11.40
N ALA A 116 -9.77 13.36 10.54
CA ALA A 116 -9.50 11.93 10.34
C ALA A 116 -9.41 11.60 8.84
N VAL A 117 -8.45 10.75 8.51
CA VAL A 117 -8.35 10.12 7.19
C VAL A 117 -8.46 8.61 7.39
N PHE A 118 -9.39 8.00 6.67
CA PHE A 118 -9.54 6.56 6.61
C PHE A 118 -8.70 6.04 5.46
N PHE A 119 -7.80 5.11 5.79
CA PHE A 119 -6.85 4.53 4.85
C PHE A 119 -7.23 3.06 4.64
N GLU A 120 -7.55 2.69 3.41
CA GLU A 120 -8.02 1.35 3.04
C GLU A 120 -7.20 0.81 1.88
N CYS A 121 -6.69 -0.41 2.00
CA CYS A 121 -5.89 -1.07 0.96
C CYS A 121 -6.26 -2.54 0.81
N ASN A 122 -5.96 -3.07 -0.36
CA ASN A 122 -5.95 -4.50 -0.58
C ASN A 122 -4.56 -5.08 -0.29
N VAL A 123 -4.56 -6.31 0.22
CA VAL A 123 -3.36 -7.14 0.35
C VAL A 123 -3.50 -8.32 -0.61
N LYS A 124 -2.54 -8.46 -1.53
CA LYS A 124 -2.42 -9.57 -2.46
C LYS A 124 -1.27 -10.48 -2.06
N LEU A 125 -1.47 -11.78 -2.23
CA LEU A 125 -0.43 -12.79 -2.07
C LEU A 125 0.07 -13.20 -3.44
N LEU A 126 1.36 -13.02 -3.66
CA LEU A 126 2.07 -13.41 -4.88
C LEU A 126 2.79 -14.73 -4.64
N LEU A 127 2.87 -15.57 -5.67
CA LEU A 127 3.72 -16.75 -5.64
C LEU A 127 5.18 -16.37 -5.88
N LYS A 128 6.06 -16.90 -5.04
CA LYS A 128 7.51 -16.78 -5.17
C LYS A 128 7.97 -17.65 -6.33
N LEU A 129 8.67 -17.06 -7.29
CA LEU A 129 9.21 -17.76 -8.45
C LEU A 129 10.73 -17.83 -8.30
N ASN A 130 11.29 -19.03 -8.28
CA ASN A 130 12.73 -19.27 -8.08
C ASN A 130 13.30 -18.60 -6.83
N GLY A 131 12.53 -18.59 -5.74
CA GLY A 131 12.96 -17.95 -4.50
C GLY A 131 12.96 -16.40 -4.56
N VAL A 132 12.29 -15.78 -5.53
CA VAL A 132 12.20 -14.32 -5.64
C VAL A 132 10.74 -13.84 -5.65
N CYS A 133 10.46 -12.81 -4.85
CA CYS A 133 9.21 -12.07 -4.88
C CYS A 133 9.21 -11.06 -6.03
N ARG A 134 8.57 -11.42 -7.16
CA ARG A 134 8.44 -10.51 -8.31
C ARG A 134 7.28 -9.55 -8.11
N ARG A 135 7.56 -8.41 -7.45
CA ARG A 135 6.63 -7.29 -7.31
C ARG A 135 6.77 -6.35 -8.52
N PRO A 136 5.70 -5.65 -8.95
CA PRO A 136 5.81 -4.63 -9.99
C PRO A 136 6.82 -3.53 -9.61
N THR A 137 7.56 -3.05 -10.60
CA THR A 137 8.50 -1.94 -10.43
C THR A 137 7.77 -0.63 -10.67
N CYS A 138 7.76 0.24 -9.67
CA CYS A 138 7.17 1.56 -9.81
C CYS A 138 8.14 2.56 -10.46
N PRO A 139 7.64 3.52 -11.25
CA PRO A 139 8.49 4.53 -11.88
C PRO A 139 9.19 5.38 -10.81
N PRO A 140 10.49 5.64 -10.95
CA PRO A 140 11.21 6.48 -9.99
C PRO A 140 10.70 7.92 -10.03
N LEU A 141 10.86 8.63 -8.92
CA LEU A 141 10.33 9.98 -8.73
C LEU A 141 10.90 10.98 -9.77
N GLU A 142 12.14 10.78 -10.18
CA GLU A 142 12.87 11.58 -11.17
C GLU A 142 12.19 11.54 -12.55
N GLU A 143 11.69 10.37 -12.95
CA GLU A 143 11.03 10.20 -14.25
C GLU A 143 9.69 10.93 -14.29
N LEU A 144 8.92 10.87 -13.19
CA LEU A 144 7.64 11.57 -13.08
C LEU A 144 7.79 13.10 -13.11
N ARG A 145 8.88 13.63 -12.57
CA ARG A 145 9.23 15.07 -12.66
C ARG A 145 9.59 15.47 -14.10
N GLY A 146 10.29 14.61 -14.83
CA GLY A 146 10.67 14.82 -16.23
C GLY A 146 9.47 14.92 -17.19
N VAL A 147 8.44 14.07 -17.00
CA VAL A 147 7.22 14.05 -17.83
C VAL A 147 6.41 15.34 -17.69
N ARG A 148 6.24 15.86 -16.47
CA ARG A 148 5.58 17.17 -16.24
C ARG A 148 6.30 18.32 -16.94
N SER A 149 7.63 18.30 -16.99
CA SER A 149 8.41 19.32 -17.69
C SER A 149 8.20 19.28 -19.22
N ARG A 150 8.06 18.08 -19.81
CA ARG A 150 7.79 17.91 -21.25
C ARG A 150 6.35 18.30 -21.61
N PHE A 151 5.37 18.01 -20.75
CA PHE A 151 3.99 18.43 -20.96
C PHE A 151 3.85 19.96 -20.92
N ARG A 152 4.53 20.62 -19.97
CA ARG A 152 4.60 22.09 -19.88
C ARG A 152 5.30 22.73 -21.10
N ARG A 153 6.32 22.07 -21.67
CA ARG A 153 6.97 22.50 -22.93
C ARG A 153 6.10 22.28 -24.17
N ARG A 154 5.24 21.25 -24.21
CA ARG A 154 4.28 21.06 -25.30
C ARG A 154 3.14 22.07 -25.25
N LEU A 155 2.61 22.40 -24.08
CA LEU A 155 1.58 23.44 -23.94
C LEU A 155 2.12 24.86 -24.23
N GLY A 156 3.39 25.14 -23.89
CA GLY A 156 4.05 26.41 -24.22
C GLY A 156 4.48 26.56 -25.68
N ARG A 157 4.14 25.61 -26.56
CA ARG A 157 4.43 25.67 -28.01
C ARG A 157 3.16 25.77 -28.87
N VAL A 158 2.00 25.94 -28.21
CA VAL A 158 0.67 26.11 -28.83
C VAL A 158 0.16 27.56 -28.62
N PHE A 159 1.02 28.47 -28.17
CA PHE A 159 0.82 29.91 -28.18
C PHE A 159 2.04 30.58 -28.82
#